data_AF-A0A135VS89-F1
#
_entry.id   AF-A0A135VS89-F1
#
_cell.length_a   1.000
_cell.length_b   1.000
_cell.length_c   1.000
_cell.angle_alpha   90.00
_cell.angle_beta   90.00
_cell.angle_gamma   90.00
#
_symmetry.space_group_name_H-M   'P 1'
#
loop_
_entity.id
_entity.type
_entity.pdbx_description
1 polymer ?
#
loop_
_entity_poly.entity_id
_entity_poly.type
_entity_poly.pdbx_seq_one_letter_code
_entity_poly.pdbx_strand_id
1 'polypeptide(L)'
;MGLEKLTAEKLARKFHDEYERLAPEFGWKSQESCRKGFDELPESNRELMVEVARQVIVWIVETMLEEARKEIPDSEFRKGK
;
A
#
# COMPACT_ATOMS: atom_id res chain seq x y z
N MET A 1 14.36 5.16 5.60
CA MET A 1 13.83 5.31 4.22
C MET A 1 12.45 5.93 4.37
N GLY A 2 12.29 7.22 4.04
CA GLY A 2 11.00 7.92 4.19
C GLY A 2 9.97 7.50 3.14
N LEU A 3 8.68 7.65 3.46
CA LEU A 3 7.56 7.41 2.56
C LEU A 3 7.53 8.35 1.33
N GLU A 4 8.38 9.39 1.31
CA GLU A 4 8.41 10.45 0.30
C GLU A 4 8.56 9.96 -1.16
N LYS A 5 9.04 8.73 -1.38
CA LYS A 5 9.22 8.15 -2.73
C LYS A 5 8.20 7.07 -3.08
N LEU A 6 7.31 6.70 -2.16
CA LEU A 6 6.28 5.69 -2.37
C LEU A 6 5.10 6.31 -3.11
N THR A 7 4.92 5.93 -4.37
CA THR A 7 3.73 6.30 -5.15
C THR A 7 2.77 5.11 -5.21
N ALA A 8 1.48 5.39 -5.41
CA ALA A 8 0.47 4.36 -5.58
C ALA A 8 0.84 3.38 -6.71
N GLU A 9 1.36 3.88 -7.83
CA GLU A 9 1.82 3.03 -8.94
C GLU A 9 3.01 2.13 -8.56
N LYS A 10 4.00 2.66 -7.83
CA LYS A 10 5.13 1.83 -7.38
C LYS A 10 4.67 0.74 -6.43
N LEU A 11 3.75 1.06 -5.52
CA LEU A 11 3.16 0.06 -4.62
C LEU A 11 2.36 -0.98 -5.40
N ALA A 12 1.52 -0.56 -6.36
CA ALA A 12 0.73 -1.46 -7.19
C ALA A 12 1.61 -2.44 -7.98
N ARG A 13 2.65 -1.94 -8.67
CA ARG A 13 3.63 -2.77 -9.40
C ARG A 13 4.34 -3.75 -8.48
N LYS A 14 4.86 -3.26 -7.36
CA LYS A 14 5.59 -4.10 -6.41
C LYS A 14 4.68 -5.16 -5.79
N PHE A 15 3.45 -4.81 -5.45
CA PHE A 15 2.46 -5.74 -4.93
C PHE A 15 2.14 -6.83 -5.96
N HIS A 16 1.88 -6.45 -7.22
CA HIS A 16 1.63 -7.40 -8.30
C HIS A 16 2.79 -8.39 -8.48
N ASP A 17 4.01 -7.87 -8.55
CA ASP A 17 5.21 -8.71 -8.73
C ASP A 17 5.40 -9.70 -7.57
N GLU A 18 5.23 -9.23 -6.32
CA GLU A 18 5.33 -10.12 -5.15
C GLU A 18 4.16 -11.09 -5.08
N TYR A 19 2.94 -10.68 -5.46
CA TYR A 19 1.76 -11.53 -5.48
C TYR A 19 1.95 -12.69 -6.47
N GLU A 20 2.37 -12.42 -7.70
CA GLU A 20 2.62 -13.47 -8.70
C GLU A 20 3.81 -14.35 -8.31
N ARG A 21 4.87 -13.77 -7.71
CA ARG A 21 6.03 -14.54 -7.23
C ARG A 21 5.65 -15.49 -6.10
N LEU A 22 4.85 -15.03 -5.14
CA LEU A 22 4.48 -15.78 -3.93
C LEU A 22 3.29 -16.70 -4.15
N ALA A 23 2.34 -16.39 -5.03
CA ALA A 23 1.11 -17.17 -5.20
C ALA A 23 1.36 -18.70 -5.34
N PRO A 24 2.33 -19.17 -6.15
CA PRO A 24 2.64 -20.60 -6.26
C PRO A 24 3.11 -21.24 -4.94
N GLU A 25 3.83 -20.50 -4.10
CA GLU A 25 4.32 -20.97 -2.79
C GLU A 25 3.16 -21.28 -1.83
N PHE A 26 2.01 -20.64 -2.03
CA PHE A 26 0.79 -20.85 -1.25
C PHE A 26 -0.24 -21.76 -1.96
N GLY A 27 0.16 -22.42 -3.06
CA GLY A 27 -0.74 -23.27 -3.85
C GLY A 27 -1.84 -22.48 -4.59
N TRP A 28 -1.72 -21.16 -4.65
CA TRP A 28 -2.64 -20.30 -5.38
C TRP A 28 -2.17 -20.09 -6.81
N LYS A 29 -3.13 -19.97 -7.72
CA LYS A 29 -2.87 -19.63 -9.12
C LYS A 29 -3.78 -18.48 -9.52
N SER A 30 -3.17 -17.38 -9.94
CA SER A 30 -3.88 -16.25 -10.52
C SER A 30 -4.66 -16.67 -11.76
N GLN A 31 -5.72 -15.91 -12.08
CA GLN A 31 -6.50 -16.12 -13.28
C GLN A 31 -5.61 -15.96 -14.52
N GLU A 32 -5.82 -16.79 -15.54
CA GLU A 32 -4.92 -16.86 -16.70
C GLU A 32 -4.74 -15.50 -17.41
N SER A 33 -5.79 -14.70 -17.50
CA SER A 33 -5.77 -13.34 -18.04
C SER A 33 -4.92 -12.35 -17.24
N CYS A 34 -4.59 -12.67 -15.99
CA CYS A 34 -3.84 -11.83 -15.06
C CYS A 34 -2.39 -12.31 -14.85
N ARG A 35 -2.01 -13.47 -15.40
CA ARG A 35 -0.63 -14.02 -15.36
C ARG A 35 0.28 -13.33 -16.36
N LYS A 36 0.46 -12.02 -16.22
CA LYS A 36 1.31 -11.21 -17.09
C LYS A 36 2.06 -10.16 -16.28
N GLY A 37 3.03 -9.49 -16.88
CA GLY A 37 3.63 -8.32 -16.26
C GLY A 37 2.59 -7.23 -15.99
N PHE A 38 2.83 -6.37 -15.00
CA PHE A 38 1.88 -5.33 -14.60
C PHE A 38 1.39 -4.49 -15.79
N ASP A 39 2.31 -4.12 -16.71
CA ASP A 39 1.98 -3.30 -17.89
C ASP A 39 1.12 -4.04 -18.93
N GLU A 40 1.10 -5.37 -18.89
CA GLU A 40 0.36 -6.22 -19.82
C GLU A 40 -1.04 -6.60 -19.30
N LEU A 41 -1.37 -6.23 -18.06
CA LEU A 41 -2.71 -6.40 -17.51
C LEU A 41 -3.74 -5.56 -18.29
N PRO A 42 -5.04 -5.94 -18.28
CA PRO A 42 -6.09 -5.06 -18.76
C PRO A 42 -6.03 -3.68 -18.08
N GLU A 43 -6.31 -2.62 -18.83
CA GLU A 43 -6.21 -1.24 -18.34
C GLU A 43 -7.03 -1.02 -17.06
N SER A 44 -8.29 -1.45 -17.07
CA SER A 44 -9.16 -1.35 -15.89
C SER A 44 -8.63 -2.10 -14.66
N ASN A 45 -7.88 -3.19 -14.86
CA ASN A 45 -7.23 -3.91 -13.75
C ASN A 45 -6.04 -3.11 -13.20
N ARG A 46 -5.19 -2.53 -14.08
CA ARG A 46 -4.09 -1.66 -13.64
C ARG A 46 -4.60 -0.45 -12.87
N GLU A 47 -5.63 0.22 -13.40
CA GLU A 47 -6.26 1.37 -12.75
C GLU A 47 -6.78 1.03 -11.37
N LEU A 48 -7.48 -0.11 -11.24
CA LEU A 48 -7.97 -0.60 -9.96
C LEU A 48 -6.82 -0.86 -8.98
N MET A 49 -5.75 -1.54 -9.41
CA MET A 49 -4.60 -1.81 -8.55
C MET A 49 -3.93 -0.52 -8.06
N VAL A 50 -3.82 0.49 -8.91
CA VAL A 50 -3.27 1.80 -8.54
C VAL A 50 -4.18 2.51 -7.53
N GLU A 51 -5.50 2.48 -7.73
CA GLU A 51 -6.44 3.09 -6.78
C GLU A 51 -6.41 2.37 -5.43
N VAL A 52 -6.42 1.04 -5.41
CA VAL A 52 -6.29 0.25 -4.18
C VAL A 52 -4.98 0.59 -3.46
N ALA A 53 -3.86 0.65 -4.18
CA ALA A 53 -2.58 1.02 -3.61
C ALA A 53 -2.59 2.44 -3.02
N ARG A 54 -3.29 3.40 -3.65
CA ARG A 54 -3.48 4.75 -3.10
C ARG A 54 -4.21 4.70 -1.76
N GLN A 55 -5.30 3.93 -1.67
CA GLN A 55 -6.07 3.78 -0.42
C GLN A 55 -5.25 3.12 0.69
N VAL A 56 -4.47 2.09 0.36
CA VAL A 56 -3.56 1.44 1.33
C VAL A 56 -2.52 2.42 1.87
N ILE A 57 -1.96 3.29 1.03
CA ILE A 57 -1.01 4.33 1.48
C ILE A 57 -1.69 5.30 2.44
N VAL A 58 -2.92 5.75 2.13
CA VAL A 58 -3.70 6.63 3.02
C VAL A 58 -3.90 5.96 4.38
N TRP A 59 -4.37 4.73 4.39
CA TRP A 59 -4.60 3.97 5.62
C TRP A 59 -3.33 3.80 6.47
N ILE A 60 -2.18 3.54 5.84
CA ILE A 60 -0.89 3.45 6.54
C ILE A 60 -0.54 4.78 7.20
N VAL A 61 -0.68 5.90 6.48
CA VAL A 61 -0.37 7.23 7.00
C VAL A 61 -1.29 7.60 8.16
N GLU A 62 -2.60 7.38 8.02
CA GLU A 62 -3.58 7.61 9.07
C GLU A 62 -3.24 6.80 10.32
N THR A 63 -2.95 5.52 10.17
CA THR A 63 -2.55 4.63 11.27
C THR A 63 -1.28 5.13 11.97
N MET A 64 -0.25 5.53 11.20
CA MET A 64 0.98 6.08 11.77
C MET A 64 0.74 7.39 12.54
N LEU A 65 -0.14 8.26 12.03
CA LEU A 65 -0.50 9.52 12.70
C LEU A 65 -1.28 9.28 13.98
N GLU A 66 -2.18 8.29 14.00
CA GLU A 66 -2.91 7.90 15.20
C GLU A 66 -1.98 7.39 16.30
N GLU A 67 -1.01 6.54 15.97
CA GLU A 67 -0.01 6.06 16.93
C GLU A 67 0.87 7.22 17.45
N ALA A 68 1.36 8.08 16.57
CA ALA A 68 2.16 9.24 16.98
C ALA A 68 1.40 10.19 17.91
N ARG A 69 0.07 10.34 17.75
CA ARG A 69 -0.77 11.15 18.65
C ARG A 69 -0.87 10.57 20.06
N LYS A 70 -0.85 9.24 20.20
CA LYS A 70 -0.91 8.56 21.51
C LYS A 70 0.38 8.73 22.31
N GLU A 71 1.50 8.96 21.64
CA GLU A 71 2.82 9.11 22.27
C GLU A 71 3.05 10.52 22.86
N ILE A 72 2.19 11.51 22.57
CA ILE A 72 2.28 12.86 23.16
C ILE A 72 1.59 12.85 24.53
N PRO A 73 2.31 12.99 25.66
CA PRO A 73 1.69 12.98 26.98
C PRO A 73 0.80 14.22 27.19
N ASP A 74 -0.38 14.02 27.77
CA ASP A 74 -1.34 15.08 28.17
C ASP A 74 -0.70 16.23 29.00
N SER A 75 0.45 15.97 29.62
CA SER A 75 1.17 16.92 30.47
C SER A 75 1.89 18.04 29.72
N GLU A 76 2.17 17.90 28.41
CA GLU A 76 2.76 18.98 27.60
C GLU A 76 1.72 20.01 27.12
N PHE A 77 0.42 19.66 27.13
CA PHE A 77 -0.66 20.58 26.75
C PHE A 77 -1.04 21.58 27.86
N ARG A 78 -0.61 21.34 29.11
CA ARG A 78 -0.99 22.13 30.30
C ARG A 78 0.05 23.13 30.79
N LYS A 79 1.22 23.26 30.16
CA LYS A 79 2.25 24.26 30.57
C LYS A 79 2.09 25.63 29.86
N GLY A 80 0.86 26.01 29.54
CA GLY A 80 0.56 27.23 28.78
C GLY A 80 -0.69 28.00 29.21
N LYS A 81 -1.15 27.84 30.46
CA LYS A 81 -2.16 28.71 31.08
C LYS A 81 -1.77 29.07 32.50
#